data_AF-A1VX77-F1
#
_entry.id   AF-A1VX77-F1
#
_cell.length_a   1.000
_cell.length_b   1.000
_cell.length_c   1.000
_cell.angle_alpha   90.00
_cell.angle_beta   90.00
_cell.angle_gamma   90.00
#
_symmetry.space_group_name_H-M   'P 1'
#
loop_
_entity.id
_entity.type
_entity.pdbx_description
1 polymer ?
#
loop_
_entity_poly.entity_id
_entity_poly.type
_entity_poly.pdbx_seq_one_letter_code
_entity_poly.pdbx_strand_id
1 'polypeptide(L)'
;MPKYPAREPLVLLPCRLPASLVARFAERAREQGVTLSDVLRAHLTVDEAKPLGKAVPRKRAGLAKVSGADPKLLRQLVGMGNNLNQIAKLANIASKTAQPMAMVELLITLKGIEKSLEKLSES
;
A
#
# COMPACT_ATOMS: atom_id res chain seq x y z
N MET A 1 -11.90 6.02 6.24
CA MET A 1 -12.48 4.98 7.12
C MET A 1 -11.36 4.13 7.71
N PRO A 2 -11.26 3.97 9.03
CA PRO A 2 -10.32 3.02 9.62
C PRO A 2 -10.72 1.60 9.20
N LYS A 3 -9.79 0.86 8.57
CA LYS A 3 -9.98 -0.57 8.31
C LYS A 3 -9.84 -1.28 9.65
N TYR A 4 -10.96 -1.62 10.29
CA TYR A 4 -10.94 -2.55 11.41
C TYR A 4 -10.27 -3.84 10.95
N PRO A 5 -9.28 -4.38 11.70
CA PRO A 5 -8.74 -5.69 11.38
C PRO A 5 -9.88 -6.71 11.43
N ALA A 6 -9.87 -7.66 10.50
CA ALA A 6 -10.83 -8.76 10.53
C ALA A 6 -10.74 -9.46 11.90
N ARG A 7 -11.88 -9.90 12.44
CA ARG A 7 -11.96 -10.62 13.74
C ARG A 7 -11.00 -11.80 13.83
N GLU A 8 -10.60 -12.36 12.68
CA GLU A 8 -9.58 -13.39 12.57
C GLU A 8 -8.73 -13.15 11.29
N PRO A 9 -7.51 -12.59 11.43
CA PRO A 9 -6.66 -12.30 10.29
C PRO A 9 -5.97 -13.57 9.78
N LEU A 10 -5.92 -13.74 8.46
CA LEU A 10 -5.18 -14.83 7.83
C LEU A 10 -3.67 -14.63 8.05
N VAL A 11 -3.00 -15.64 8.60
CA VAL A 11 -1.54 -15.64 8.81
C VAL A 11 -0.83 -16.31 7.62
N LEU A 12 0.33 -15.79 7.24
CA LEU A 12 1.17 -16.38 6.20
C LEU A 12 1.99 -17.54 6.79
N LEU A 13 1.77 -18.75 6.28
CA LEU A 13 2.57 -19.93 6.61
C LEU A 13 3.47 -20.31 5.42
N PRO A 14 4.80 -20.14 5.52
CA PRO A 14 5.71 -20.57 4.47
C PRO A 14 5.83 -22.10 4.47
N CYS A 15 5.68 -22.73 3.30
CA CYS A 15 5.90 -24.16 3.12
C CYS A 15 6.90 -24.42 1.97
N ARG A 16 7.61 -25.55 2.02
CA ARG A 16 8.51 -26.00 0.95
C ARG A 16 7.86 -27.17 0.23
N LEU A 17 7.69 -27.03 -1.08
CA LEU A 17 7.03 -28.03 -1.93
C LEU A 17 7.89 -28.33 -3.16
N PRO A 18 7.83 -29.55 -3.73
CA PRO A 18 8.46 -29.87 -5.00
C PRO A 18 7.97 -28.96 -6.14
N ALA A 19 8.87 -28.53 -7.02
CA ALA A 19 8.54 -27.63 -8.13
C ALA A 19 7.44 -28.18 -9.07
N SER A 20 7.43 -29.49 -9.29
CA SER A 20 6.42 -30.18 -10.10
C SER A 20 5.01 -30.05 -9.50
N LEU A 21 4.89 -30.11 -8.19
CA LEU A 21 3.61 -29.96 -7.49
C LEU A 21 3.11 -28.51 -7.55
N VAL A 22 4.02 -27.55 -7.38
CA VAL A 22 3.71 -26.12 -7.52
C VAL A 22 3.21 -25.80 -8.93
N ALA A 23 3.84 -26.35 -9.96
CA ALA A 23 3.41 -26.17 -11.35
C ALA A 23 1.98 -26.70 -11.58
N ARG A 24 1.66 -27.90 -11.07
CA ARG A 24 0.32 -28.48 -11.17
C ARG A 24 -0.75 -27.62 -10.49
N PHE A 25 -0.47 -27.09 -9.30
CA PHE A 25 -1.39 -26.18 -8.62
C PHE A 25 -1.53 -24.84 -9.36
N ALA A 26 -0.47 -24.35 -10.01
CA ALA A 26 -0.52 -23.12 -10.80
C ALA A 26 -1.38 -23.24 -12.05
N GLU A 27 -1.34 -24.37 -12.75
CA GLU A 27 -2.23 -24.62 -13.89
C GLU A 27 -3.70 -24.67 -13.43
N ARG A 28 -3.99 -25.43 -12.37
CA ARG A 28 -5.34 -25.54 -11.81
C ARG A 28 -5.91 -24.20 -11.32
N ALA A 29 -5.06 -23.38 -10.71
CA ALA A 29 -5.43 -22.02 -10.29
C ALA A 29 -5.82 -21.14 -11.48
N ARG A 30 -5.11 -21.27 -12.61
CA ARG A 30 -5.41 -20.52 -13.84
C ARG A 30 -6.71 -20.98 -14.49
N GLU A 31 -6.93 -22.29 -14.61
CA GLU A 31 -8.16 -22.86 -15.16
C GLU A 31 -9.41 -22.43 -14.37
N GLN A 32 -9.28 -22.39 -13.04
CA GLN A 32 -10.39 -22.06 -12.13
C GLN A 32 -10.51 -20.56 -11.83
N GLY A 33 -9.53 -19.74 -12.25
CA GLY A 33 -9.49 -18.30 -11.95
C GLY A 33 -9.31 -17.95 -10.47
N VAL A 34 -8.86 -18.89 -9.64
CA VAL A 34 -8.67 -18.75 -8.18
C VAL A 34 -7.20 -18.56 -7.83
N THR A 35 -6.90 -18.16 -6.60
CA THR A 35 -5.52 -18.02 -6.14
C THR A 35 -4.84 -19.39 -5.92
N LEU A 36 -3.51 -19.43 -6.06
CA LEU A 36 -2.69 -20.60 -5.69
C LEU A 36 -2.96 -21.08 -4.26
N SER A 37 -3.12 -20.13 -3.32
CA SER A 37 -3.43 -20.45 -1.93
C SER A 37 -4.82 -21.08 -1.78
N ASP A 38 -5.80 -20.72 -2.61
CA ASP A 38 -7.13 -21.33 -2.56
C ASP A 38 -7.13 -22.76 -3.11
N VAL A 39 -6.32 -23.05 -4.14
CA VAL A 39 -6.09 -24.42 -4.59
C VAL A 39 -5.43 -25.25 -3.49
N LEU A 40 -4.41 -24.69 -2.82
CA LEU A 40 -3.73 -25.38 -1.73
C LEU A 40 -4.66 -25.61 -0.52
N ARG A 41 -5.50 -24.62 -0.18
CA ARG A 41 -6.56 -24.71 0.83
C ARG A 41 -7.57 -25.81 0.54
N ALA A 42 -7.95 -26.00 -0.73
CA ALA A 42 -8.87 -27.07 -1.14
C ALA A 42 -8.33 -28.49 -0.88
N HIS A 43 -7.01 -28.64 -0.77
CA HIS A 43 -6.35 -29.92 -0.49
C HIS A 43 -6.12 -30.17 1.01
N LEU A 44 -6.44 -29.21 1.88
CA LEU A 44 -6.37 -29.40 3.33
C LEU A 44 -7.65 -30.08 3.82
N THR A 45 -7.51 -31.04 4.74
CA THR A 45 -8.64 -31.77 5.34
C THR A 45 -9.37 -30.97 6.43
N VAL A 46 -8.84 -29.79 6.80
CA VAL A 46 -9.36 -28.95 7.88
C VAL A 46 -10.44 -28.03 7.32
N ASP A 47 -11.65 -28.09 7.88
CA ASP A 47 -12.81 -27.31 7.42
C ASP A 47 -12.58 -25.79 7.48
N GLU A 48 -11.84 -25.31 8.48
CA GLU A 48 -11.47 -23.89 8.64
C GLU A 48 -10.50 -23.39 7.56
N ALA A 49 -9.81 -24.31 6.88
CA ALA A 49 -8.84 -23.99 5.84
C ALA A 49 -9.45 -24.04 4.43
N LYS A 50 -10.79 -24.08 4.29
CA LYS A 50 -11.48 -24.12 2.99
C LYS A 50 -11.16 -22.91 2.09
N PRO A 51 -11.32 -23.05 0.76
CA PRO A 51 -11.02 -21.99 -0.21
C PRO A 51 -11.81 -20.71 0.06
N LEU A 52 -11.17 -19.55 -0.07
CA LEU A 52 -11.81 -18.25 0.16
C LEU A 52 -12.59 -17.73 -1.06
N GLY A 53 -12.49 -18.43 -2.21
CA GLY A 53 -13.14 -18.04 -3.46
C GLY A 53 -12.65 -16.70 -4.03
N LYS A 54 -11.42 -16.28 -3.69
CA LYS A 54 -10.90 -14.98 -4.14
C LYS A 54 -10.39 -15.10 -5.57
N ALA A 55 -10.90 -14.23 -6.44
CA ALA A 55 -10.35 -14.09 -7.78
C ALA A 55 -8.88 -13.64 -7.71
N VAL A 56 -8.07 -14.11 -8.66
CA VAL A 56 -6.69 -13.66 -8.79
C VAL A 56 -6.66 -12.14 -8.94
N PRO A 57 -5.89 -11.40 -8.11
CA PRO A 57 -5.76 -9.96 -8.24
C PRO A 57 -5.22 -9.64 -9.64
N ARG A 58 -6.01 -8.94 -10.47
CA ARG A 58 -5.53 -8.44 -11.75
C ARG A 58 -4.36 -7.50 -11.47
N LYS A 59 -3.19 -7.80 -12.03
CA LYS A 59 -2.11 -6.80 -12.12
C LYS A 59 -2.73 -5.58 -12.78
N ARG A 60 -2.78 -4.46 -12.04
CA ARG A 60 -3.26 -3.19 -12.61
C ARG A 60 -2.46 -2.96 -13.87
N ALA A 61 -3.14 -2.84 -15.00
CA ALA A 61 -2.50 -2.37 -16.22
C ALA A 61 -1.75 -1.09 -15.84
N GLY A 62 -0.45 -1.04 -16.12
CA GLY A 62 0.36 0.14 -15.82
C GLY A 62 -0.40 1.37 -16.29
N LEU A 63 -0.46 2.41 -15.45
CA LEU A 63 -1.11 3.68 -15.79
C LEU A 63 -0.79 3.99 -17.26
N ALA A 64 -1.83 4.08 -18.08
CA ALA A 64 -1.68 4.42 -19.49
C ALA A 64 -0.77 5.66 -19.60
N LYS A 65 0.04 5.75 -20.66
CA LYS A 65 0.88 6.92 -20.96
C LYS A 65 -0.03 8.13 -21.23
N VAL A 66 -0.62 8.69 -20.18
CA VAL A 66 -1.52 9.82 -20.22
C VAL A 66 -0.86 10.92 -19.43
N SER A 67 0.01 11.64 -20.11
CA SER A 67 -0.19 13.06 -20.36
C SER A 67 0.85 13.51 -21.37
N GLY A 68 0.48 14.45 -22.24
CA GLY A 68 1.48 15.24 -22.99
C GLY A 68 2.24 16.21 -22.08
N ALA A 69 2.20 16.03 -20.75
CA ALA A 69 2.91 16.88 -19.81
C ALA A 69 4.33 16.38 -19.64
N ASP A 70 5.26 17.30 -19.41
CA ASP A 70 6.66 16.98 -19.18
C ASP A 70 6.80 15.97 -18.01
N PRO A 71 7.38 14.78 -18.24
CA PRO A 71 7.63 13.80 -17.19
C PRO A 71 8.46 14.32 -16.03
N LYS A 72 9.34 15.32 -16.24
CA LYS A 72 10.09 15.96 -15.15
C LYS A 72 9.16 16.75 -14.24
N LEU A 73 8.26 17.55 -14.81
CA LEU A 73 7.26 18.31 -14.05
C LEU A 73 6.34 17.37 -13.25
N LEU A 74 5.86 16.29 -13.86
CA LEU A 74 5.04 15.30 -13.16
C LEU A 74 5.76 14.66 -11.97
N ARG A 75 7.05 14.31 -12.13
CA ARG A 75 7.85 13.77 -11.02
C ARG A 75 8.01 14.79 -9.89
N GLN A 76 8.20 16.07 -10.22
CA GLN A 76 8.27 17.14 -9.22
C GLN A 76 6.94 17.30 -8.48
N LEU A 77 5.81 17.31 -9.18
CA LEU A 77 4.47 17.37 -8.58
C LEU A 77 4.20 16.17 -7.66
N VAL A 78 4.60 14.96 -8.07
CA VAL A 78 4.51 13.77 -7.21
C VAL A 78 5.38 13.91 -5.96
N GLY A 79 6.60 14.44 -6.10
CA GLY A 79 7.48 14.74 -4.97
C GLY A 79 6.84 15.71 -3.98
N MET A 80 6.28 16.82 -4.49
CA MET A 80 5.58 17.82 -3.68
C MET A 80 4.35 17.22 -2.98
N GLY A 81 3.53 16.45 -3.69
CA GLY A 81 2.35 15.79 -3.13
C GLY A 81 2.70 14.77 -2.04
N ASN A 82 3.78 14.02 -2.21
CA ASN A 82 4.27 13.09 -1.18
C ASN A 82 4.67 13.82 0.10
N ASN A 83 5.39 14.94 -0.02
CA ASN A 83 5.79 15.76 1.12
C ASN A 83 4.57 16.31 1.87
N LEU A 84 3.58 16.85 1.15
CA LEU A 84 2.33 17.33 1.74
C LEU A 84 1.56 16.21 2.45
N ASN A 85 1.53 15.02 1.87
CA ASN A 85 0.87 13.86 2.47
C ASN A 85 1.59 13.38 3.75
N GLN A 86 2.92 13.47 3.81
CA GLN A 86 3.67 13.16 5.03
C GLN A 86 3.38 14.18 6.14
N ILE A 87 3.38 15.47 5.82
CA ILE A 87 3.00 16.54 6.77
C ILE A 87 1.59 16.30 7.30
N ALA A 88 0.63 16.02 6.42
CA ALA A 88 -0.76 15.75 6.81
C ALA A 88 -0.86 14.52 7.73
N LYS A 89 -0.09 13.45 7.47
CA LYS A 89 -0.04 12.28 8.35
C LYS A 89 0.52 12.61 9.72
N LEU A 90 1.64 13.33 9.79
CA LEU A 90 2.25 13.74 11.06
C LEU A 90 1.32 14.64 11.87
N ALA A 91 0.68 15.61 11.23
CA ALA A 91 -0.32 16.47 11.87
C ALA A 91 -1.51 15.66 12.41
N ASN A 92 -2.02 14.71 11.62
CA ASN A 92 -3.11 13.83 12.04
C ASN A 92 -2.72 12.92 13.22
N ILE A 93 -1.48 12.42 13.25
CA ILE A 93 -0.97 11.62 14.37
C ILE A 93 -0.88 12.50 15.62
N ALA A 94 -0.20 13.64 15.53
CA ALA A 94 -0.02 14.58 16.66
C ALA A 94 -1.37 15.06 17.24
N SER A 95 -2.36 15.32 16.38
CA SER A 95 -3.73 15.68 16.80
C SER A 95 -4.44 14.55 17.53
N LYS A 96 -4.24 13.28 17.13
CA LYS A 96 -4.92 12.12 17.74
C LYS A 96 -4.23 11.59 18.98
N THR A 97 -2.90 11.71 19.09
CA THR A 97 -2.13 11.21 20.24
C THR A 97 -2.08 12.18 21.41
N ALA A 98 -2.77 13.34 21.33
CA ALA A 98 -2.74 14.39 22.35
C ALA A 98 -1.31 14.73 22.79
N GLN A 99 -0.43 14.97 21.81
CA GLN A 99 0.96 15.39 22.03
C GLN A 99 1.13 16.83 21.53
N PRO A 100 0.77 17.85 22.36
CA PRO A 100 0.82 19.26 21.96
C PRO A 100 2.22 19.70 21.52
N MET A 101 3.26 19.16 22.16
CA MET A 101 4.65 19.49 21.84
C MET A 101 5.03 19.09 20.40
N ALA A 102 4.61 17.90 19.97
CA ALA A 102 4.88 17.42 18.60
C ALA A 102 4.17 18.27 17.53
N MET A 103 3.00 18.84 17.86
CA MET A 103 2.31 19.77 16.96
C MET A 103 3.04 21.11 16.86
N VAL A 104 3.54 21.63 17.98
CA VAL A 104 4.32 22.88 18.01
C VAL A 104 5.63 22.73 17.22
N GLU A 105 6.36 21.63 17.41
CA GLU A 105 7.59 21.34 16.64
C GLU A 105 7.32 21.26 15.12
N LEU A 106 6.22 20.62 14.72
CA LEU A 106 5.80 20.55 13.32
C LEU A 106 5.51 21.95 12.76
N LEU A 107 4.76 22.79 13.50
CA LEU A 107 4.44 24.16 13.09
C LEU A 107 5.68 25.05 12.96
N ILE A 108 6.62 24.97 13.92
CA ILE A 108 7.89 25.70 13.87
C ILE A 108 8.70 25.30 12.63
N THR A 109 8.78 23.99 12.37
CA THR A 109 9.51 23.46 11.21
C THR A 109 8.88 23.96 9.90
N LEU A 110 7.54 23.94 9.78
CA LEU A 110 6.84 24.46 8.60
C LEU A 110 7.03 25.97 8.43
N LYS A 111 6.99 26.75 9.52
CA LYS A 111 7.24 28.20 9.49
C LYS A 111 8.69 28.51 9.08
N GLY A 112 9.65 27.67 9.48
CA GLY A 112 11.05 27.77 9.05
C GLY A 112 11.24 27.50 7.55
N ILE A 113 10.52 26.50 7.02
CA ILE A 113 10.51 26.20 5.58
C ILE A 113 9.88 27.35 4.79
N GLU A 114 8.73 27.87 5.24
CA GLU A 114 8.05 29.03 4.63
C GLU A 114 8.99 30.24 4.50
N LYS A 115 9.64 30.65 5.60
CA LYS A 115 10.62 31.76 5.58
C LYS A 115 11.79 31.52 4.64
N SER A 116 12.23 30.27 4.51
CA SER A 116 13.32 29.92 3.60
C SER A 116 12.89 29.99 2.14
N LEU A 117 11.64 29.65 1.84
CA LEU A 117 11.04 29.78 0.51
C LEU A 117 10.78 31.25 0.15
N GLU A 118 10.31 32.08 1.09
CA GLU A 118 10.14 33.53 0.88
C GLU A 118 11.45 34.18 0.43
N LYS A 119 12.55 33.90 1.14
CA LYS A 119 13.89 34.38 0.78
C LYS A 119 14.35 33.96 -0.62
N LEU A 120 14.00 32.75 -1.05
CA LEU A 120 14.32 32.24 -2.39
C LEU A 120 13.43 32.86 -3.47
N SER A 121 12.24 33.33 -3.13
CA SER A 121 11.34 34.00 -4.07
C SER A 121 11.65 35.49 -4.27
N GLU A 122 12.36 36.10 -3.32
CA GLU A 122 12.84 37.49 -3.37
C GLU A 122 14.23 37.63 -4.03
N SER A 123 14.88 36.51 -4.37
CA SER A 123 16.18 36.43 -5.06
C SER A 123 16.01 36.17 -6.55
#